data_AF-A0A4R2FC86-F1
#
_entry.id   AF-A0A4R2FC86-F1
#
_cell.length_a   1.000
_cell.length_b   1.000
_cell.length_c   1.000
_cell.angle_alpha   90.00
_cell.angle_beta   90.00
_cell.angle_gamma   90.00
#
_symmetry.space_group_name_H-M   'P 1'
#
loop_
_entity.id
_entity.type
_entity.pdbx_description
1 polymer ?
#
loop_
_entity_poly.entity_id
_entity_poly.type
_entity_poly.pdbx_seq_one_letter_code
_entity_poly.pdbx_strand_id
1 'polypeptide(L)' 'RDNAKKMALFRRIVLNLLQQHPLKVSKPSKMRKAAWNGDFRSELFFG' A
#
# COMPACT_ATOMS: atom_id res chain seq x y z
N ARG A 1 7.67 15.50 -15.98
CA ARG A 1 8.51 14.27 -15.91
C ARG A 1 8.78 13.85 -14.46
N ASP A 2 8.97 14.78 -13.52
CA ASP A 2 9.31 14.45 -12.12
C ASP A 2 8.15 13.91 -11.29
N ASN A 3 6.91 14.32 -11.57
CA ASN A 3 5.74 13.78 -10.88
C ASN A 3 5.59 12.27 -11.11
N ALA A 4 5.86 11.78 -12.32
CA ALA A 4 5.85 10.34 -12.61
C ALA A 4 6.92 9.58 -11.81
N LYS A 5 8.12 10.15 -11.64
CA LYS A 5 9.19 9.56 -10.82
C LYS A 5 8.80 9.52 -9.33
N LYS A 6 8.20 10.59 -8.81
CA LYS A 6 7.68 10.65 -7.44
C LYS A 6 6.59 9.60 -7.21
N MET A 7 5.68 9.44 -8.16
CA MET A 7 4.61 8.42 -8.08
C MET A 7 5.16 7.00 -8.16
N ALA A 8 6.20 6.75 -8.97
CA ALA A 8 6.87 5.46 -9.01
C ALA A 8 7.53 5.10 -7.66
N LEU A 9 8.18 6.07 -7.02
CA LEU A 9 8.75 5.90 -5.69
C LEU A 9 7.66 5.63 -4.65
N PHE A 10 6.59 6.43 -4.66
CA PHE A 10 5.45 6.24 -3.76
C PHE A 10 4.84 4.85 -3.90
N ARG A 11 4.59 4.39 -5.14
CA ARG A 11 4.09 3.04 -5.43
C ARG A 11 5.01 1.97 -4.84
N ARG A 12 6.33 2.14 -4.94
CA ARG A 12 7.30 1.20 -4.38
C ARG A 12 7.24 1.14 -2.86
N ILE A 13 7.10 2.29 -2.19
CA ILE A 13 6.92 2.37 -0.73
C ILE A 13 5.65 1.61 -0.31
N VAL A 14 4.52 1.88 -0.96
CA VAL A 14 3.24 1.20 -0.65
C VAL A 14 3.35 -0.32 -0.85
N LEU A 15 4.00 -0.79 -1.91
CA LEU A 15 4.19 -2.22 -2.15
C LEU A 15 5.07 -2.90 -1.08
N ASN A 16 6.06 -2.19 -0.54
CA ASN A 16 6.89 -2.69 0.55
C ASN A 16 6.09 -2.80 1.86
N LEU A 17 5.32 -1.76 2.21
CA LEU A 17 4.45 -1.78 3.39
C LEU A 17 3.44 -2.94 3.33
N LEU A 18 2.83 -3.14 2.16
CA LEU A 18 1.92 -4.25 1.92
C LEU A 18 2.56 -5.63 2.09
N GLN A 19 3.84 -5.75 1.77
CA GLN A 19 4.59 -6.99 1.96
C GLN A 19 4.89 -7.26 3.43
N GLN A 20 5.12 -6.21 4.23
CA GLN A 20 5.37 -6.33 5.68
C GLN A 20 4.08 -6.51 6.49
N HIS A 21 2.92 -6.16 5.94
CA HIS A 21 1.64 -6.25 6.64
C HIS A 21 1.31 -7.71 7.08
N PRO A 22 0.93 -7.95 8.35
CA PRO A 22 0.78 -9.29 8.94
C PRO A 22 -0.37 -10.12 8.33
N LEU A 23 -1.36 -9.46 7.72
CA LEU A 23 -2.47 -10.11 7.04
C LEU A 23 -1.99 -11.10 5.96
N LYS A 24 -2.32 -12.38 6.10
CA LYS A 24 -1.96 -13.47 5.17
C LYS A 24 -2.88 -13.53 3.95
N VAL A 25 -3.05 -12.41 3.24
CA VAL A 25 -3.79 -12.36 1.98
C VAL A 25 -2.87 -11.94 0.84
N SER A 26 -3.27 -12.26 -0.39
CA SER A 26 -2.49 -11.90 -1.58
C SER A 26 -2.25 -10.39 -1.67
N LYS A 27 -1.10 -9.97 -2.26
CA LYS A 27 -0.79 -8.54 -2.49
C LYS A 27 -1.92 -7.79 -3.21
N PRO A 28 -2.55 -8.34 -4.28
CA PRO A 28 -3.70 -7.70 -4.92
C PRO A 28 -4.91 -7.52 -3.99
N SER A 29 -5.19 -8.52 -3.14
CA SER A 29 -6.27 -8.42 -2.15
C SER A 29 -6.01 -7.32 -1.14
N LYS A 30 -4.77 -7.17 -0.65
CA LYS A 30 -4.41 -6.07 0.26
C LYS A 30 -4.52 -4.70 -0.41
N MET A 31 -4.07 -4.56 -1.65
CA MET A 31 -4.22 -3.32 -2.44
C MET A 31 -5.69 -2.94 -2.58
N ARG A 32 -6.55 -3.91 -2.97
CA ARG A 32 -7.99 -3.67 -3.09
C ARG A 32 -8.59 -3.28 -1.73
N LYS A 33 -8.20 -3.95 -0.64
CA LYS A 33 -8.65 -3.61 0.71
C LYS A 33 -8.24 -2.19 1.10
N ALA A 34 -6.99 -1.78 0.87
CA ALA A 34 -6.51 -0.43 1.14
C ALA A 34 -7.16 0.65 0.25
N ALA A 35 -7.66 0.28 -0.93
CA ALA A 35 -8.39 1.20 -1.79
C ALA A 35 -9.81 1.51 -1.27
N TRP A 36 -10.48 0.55 -0.62
CA TRP A 36 -11.90 0.66 -0.22
C TRP A 36 -12.14 0.73 1.29
N ASN A 37 -11.15 0.39 2.12
CA ASN A 37 -11.24 0.42 3.58
C ASN A 37 -10.24 1.44 4.13
N GLY A 38 -10.78 2.55 4.66
CA GLY A 38 -10.01 3.65 5.23
C GLY A 38 -9.23 3.24 6.47
N ASP A 39 -9.81 2.44 7.36
CA ASP A 39 -9.16 1.98 8.58
C ASP A 39 -7.97 1.08 8.26
N PHE A 40 -8.15 0.14 7.33
CA PHE A 40 -7.07 -0.72 6.83
C PHE A 40 -5.97 0.08 6.13
N ARG A 41 -6.34 1.17 5.44
CA ARG A 41 -5.36 2.07 4.82
C ARG A 41 -4.57 2.82 5.88
N SER A 42 -5.21 3.28 6.95
CA SER A 42 -4.55 3.94 8.09
C SER A 42 -3.62 2.98 8.83
N GLU A 43 -4.08 1.77 9.17
CA GLU A 43 -3.27 0.67 9.74
C GLU A 43 -2.03 0.38 8.87
N LEU A 44 -2.22 0.30 7.54
CA LEU A 44 -1.13 0.04 6.60
C LEU A 44 -0.05 1.14 6.58
N PHE A 45 -0.42 2.42 6.77
CA PHE A 45 0.53 3.54 6.71
C PHE A 45 1.11 3.92 8.08
N PHE A 46 0.37 3.71 9.17
CA PHE A 46 0.72 4.25 10.49
C PHE A 46 0.92 3.18 11.58
N GLY A 47 0.61 1.92 11.30
CA GLY A 47 0.74 0.82 12.28
C GLY A 47 -0.49 0.75 13.16
#